data_AF-A0A1Q3V2L5-F1
#
_entry.id   AF-A0A1Q3V2L5-F1
#
_cell.length_a   1.000
_cell.length_b   1.000
_cell.length_c   1.000
_cell.angle_alpha   90.00
_cell.angle_beta   90.00
_cell.angle_gamma   90.00
#
_symmetry.space_group_name_H-M   'P 1'
#
loop_
_entity.id
_entity.type
_entity.pdbx_description
1 polymer ?
#
loop_
_entity_poly.entity_id
_entity_poly.type
_entity_poly.pdbx_seq_one_letter_code
_entity_poly.pdbx_strand_id
1 'polypeptide(L)' 'MYPRTASDHRLQRPVPSFPAPRLQVYPQQDLARFLRQEHERLDHVGWVDRARGIAHIPIDDAMRQVAHDGIPDWPAR' A
#
# COMPACT_ATOMS: atom_id res chain seq x y z
N MET A 1 -2.93 32.51 26.58
CA MET A 1 -4.12 31.76 27.02
C MET A 1 -4.43 30.72 25.95
N TYR A 2 -3.93 29.50 26.15
CA TYR A 2 -4.32 28.27 25.44
C TYR A 2 -5.03 27.40 26.50
N PRO A 3 -6.08 26.62 26.19
CA PRO A 3 -6.69 25.75 27.20
C PRO A 3 -5.69 24.63 27.57
N ARG A 4 -5.03 24.84 28.70
CA ARG A 4 -4.18 23.85 29.37
C ARG A 4 -5.09 22.90 30.12
N THR A 5 -5.52 21.85 29.43
CA THR A 5 -5.86 20.52 30.01
C THR A 5 -6.11 19.54 28.88
N ALA A 6 -5.06 19.24 28.10
CA ALA A 6 -4.97 17.89 27.58
C ALA A 6 -4.56 17.05 28.78
N SER A 7 -5.52 16.34 29.38
CA SER A 7 -5.23 15.27 30.33
C SER A 7 -4.23 14.36 29.64
N ASP A 8 -2.96 14.44 30.02
CA ASP A 8 -1.96 13.46 29.64
C ASP A 8 -2.43 12.16 30.30
N HIS A 9 -3.23 11.39 29.57
CA HIS A 9 -3.44 9.99 29.88
C HIS A 9 -2.10 9.35 29.64
N ARG A 10 -1.20 9.55 30.61
CA ARG A 10 0.10 8.91 30.77
C ARG A 10 -0.13 7.51 30.29
N LEU A 11 0.39 7.19 29.11
CA LEU A 11 0.21 5.91 28.48
C LEU A 11 0.84 4.89 29.45
N GLN A 12 0.04 4.39 30.40
CA GLN A 12 0.39 3.32 31.33
C GLN A 12 0.52 1.98 30.58
N ARG A 13 0.51 2.03 29.25
CA ARG A 13 0.80 0.89 28.40
C ARG A 13 2.32 0.75 28.35
N PRO A 14 2.88 -0.38 28.82
CA PRO A 14 4.30 -0.66 28.65
C PRO A 14 4.65 -0.46 27.17
N VAL A 15 5.67 0.36 26.91
CA VAL A 15 6.23 0.46 25.56
C VAL A 15 6.67 -0.96 25.15
N PRO A 16 6.18 -1.50 24.02
CA PRO A 16 6.64 -2.80 23.55
C PRO A 16 8.16 -2.78 23.45
N SER A 17 8.82 -3.83 23.94
CA SER A 17 10.25 -4.01 23.70
C SER A 17 10.43 -4.37 22.23
N PHE A 18 10.97 -3.45 21.44
CA PHE A 18 11.34 -3.70 20.06
C PHE A 18 12.80 -4.16 20.02
N PRO A 19 13.13 -5.16 19.18
CA PRO A 19 14.54 -5.49 18.94
C PRO A 19 15.29 -4.27 18.40
N ALA A 20 16.60 -4.22 18.65
CA ALA A 20 17.44 -3.18 18.09
C ALA A 20 17.32 -3.16 16.55
N PRO A 21 17.30 -1.97 15.92
CA PRO A 21 17.21 -1.87 14.46
C PRO A 21 18.39 -2.59 13.82
N ARG A 22 18.10 -3.40 12.79
CA ARG A 22 19.12 -4.15 12.05
C ARG A 22 19.61 -3.32 10.87
N LEU A 23 20.91 -3.36 10.62
CA LEU A 23 21.50 -2.74 9.43
C LEU A 23 21.14 -3.57 8.18
N GLN A 24 20.63 -2.91 7.15
CA GLN A 24 20.48 -3.50 5.83
C GLN A 24 21.84 -3.49 5.12
N VAL A 25 22.36 -4.67 4.79
CA VAL A 25 23.73 -4.82 4.26
C VAL A 25 23.84 -4.38 2.78
N TYR A 26 22.78 -4.61 1.98
CA TYR A 26 22.80 -4.35 0.53
C TYR A 26 21.57 -3.53 0.07
N PRO A 27 21.40 -2.30 0.57
CA PRO A 27 20.17 -1.52 0.34
C PRO A 27 19.86 -1.30 -1.14
N GLN A 28 20.88 -1.08 -1.97
CA GLN A 28 20.71 -0.85 -3.42
C GLN A 28 20.21 -2.10 -4.16
N GLN A 29 20.79 -3.26 -3.85
CA GLN A 29 20.41 -4.52 -4.49
C GLN A 29 19.02 -4.96 -4.05
N ASP A 30 18.71 -4.79 -2.77
CA ASP A 30 17.41 -5.09 -2.19
C ASP A 30 16.33 -4.20 -2.81
N LEU A 31 16.60 -2.90 -2.97
CA LEU A 31 15.68 -1.97 -3.64
C LEU A 31 15.47 -2.36 -5.11
N ALA A 32 16.54 -2.68 -5.84
CA ALA A 32 16.41 -3.10 -7.24
C ALA A 32 15.58 -4.38 -7.38
N ARG A 33 15.75 -5.35 -6.47
CA ARG A 33 14.91 -6.56 -6.44
C ARG A 33 13.45 -6.23 -6.14
N PHE A 34 13.20 -5.38 -5.14
CA PHE A 34 11.87 -4.94 -4.78
C PHE A 34 11.17 -4.26 -5.96
N LEU A 35 11.82 -3.27 -6.58
CA LEU A 35 11.26 -2.55 -7.72
C LEU A 35 10.95 -3.47 -8.90
N ARG A 36 11.80 -4.45 -9.20
CA ARG A 36 11.52 -5.42 -10.27
C ARG A 36 10.26 -6.25 -9.98
N GLN A 37 10.11 -6.74 -8.75
CA GLN A 37 8.94 -7.52 -8.35
C GLN A 37 7.65 -6.70 -8.44
N GLU A 38 7.70 -5.44 -8.01
CA GLU A 38 6.55 -4.53 -8.11
C GLU A 38 6.21 -4.23 -9.58
N HIS A 39 7.22 -3.95 -10.42
CA HIS A 39 7.01 -3.70 -11.85
C HIS A 39 6.40 -4.90 -12.58
N GLU A 40 6.89 -6.12 -12.33
CA GLU A 40 6.32 -7.34 -12.93
C GLU A 40 4.84 -7.51 -12.62
N ARG A 41 4.38 -7.07 -11.43
CA ARG A 41 2.96 -7.11 -11.06
C ARG A 41 2.16 -5.97 -11.68
N LEU A 42 2.74 -4.79 -11.82
CA LEU A 42 2.05 -3.59 -12.33
C LEU A 42 1.90 -3.59 -13.85
N ASP A 43 2.85 -4.21 -14.57
CA ASP A 43 2.94 -4.14 -16.03
C ASP A 43 2.28 -5.33 -16.74
N HIS A 44 1.80 -6.32 -15.99
CA HIS A 44 1.32 -7.58 -16.57
C HIS A 44 -0.07 -7.96 -16.05
N VAL A 45 -0.74 -8.77 -16.87
CA VAL A 45 -1.99 -9.43 -16.48
C VAL A 45 -1.65 -10.69 -15.69
N GLY A 46 -2.38 -10.95 -14.61
CA GLY A 46 -2.22 -12.20 -13.87
C GLY A 46 -3.39 -12.53 -12.97
N TRP A 47 -3.36 -13.71 -12.37
CA TRP A 47 -4.41 -14.16 -11.46
C TRP A 47 -4.20 -13.62 -10.06
N VAL A 48 -5.25 -13.03 -9.47
CA VAL A 48 -5.31 -12.74 -8.03
C VAL A 48 -5.89 -13.94 -7.30
N ASP A 49 -7.00 -14.48 -7.81
CA ASP A 49 -7.60 -15.72 -7.35
C ASP A 49 -8.19 -16.46 -8.56
N ARG A 50 -7.46 -17.48 -9.01
CA ARG A 50 -7.88 -18.28 -10.18
C ARG A 50 -9.12 -19.13 -9.90
N ALA A 51 -9.33 -19.57 -8.66
CA ALA A 51 -10.50 -20.38 -8.31
C ALA A 51 -11.79 -19.56 -8.35
N ARG A 52 -11.70 -18.27 -8.02
CA ARG A 52 -12.83 -17.33 -8.06
C ARG A 52 -12.92 -16.54 -9.38
N GLY A 53 -12.01 -16.78 -10.33
CA GLY A 53 -11.98 -16.08 -11.61
C GLY A 53 -11.57 -14.61 -11.51
N ILE A 54 -10.82 -14.23 -10.48
CA ILE A 54 -10.38 -12.84 -10.24
C ILE A 54 -8.97 -12.66 -10.80
N ALA A 55 -8.85 -11.87 -11.86
CA ALA A 55 -7.58 -11.45 -12.46
C ALA A 55 -7.29 -9.97 -12.14
N HIS A 56 -6.00 -9.60 -12.15
CA HIS A 56 -5.57 -8.21 -12.23
C HIS A 56 -5.10 -7.90 -13.65
N ILE A 57 -5.25 -6.64 -14.03
CA ILE A 57 -4.75 -6.07 -15.27
C ILE A 57 -3.74 -4.96 -14.92
N PRO A 58 -2.88 -4.55 -15.88
CA PRO A 58 -2.00 -3.41 -15.69
C PRO A 58 -2.77 -2.16 -15.28
N ILE A 59 -2.15 -1.33 -14.43
CA ILE A 59 -2.82 -0.15 -13.87
C ILE A 59 -3.22 0.86 -14.95
N ASP A 60 -2.41 1.02 -16.00
CA ASP A 60 -2.72 1.91 -17.11
C ASP A 60 -3.96 1.46 -17.87
N ASP A 61 -4.14 0.15 -18.03
CA ASP A 61 -5.31 -0.43 -18.69
C ASP A 61 -6.56 -0.23 -17.83
N ALA A 62 -6.44 -0.47 -16.52
CA ALA A 62 -7.51 -0.20 -15.56
C ALA A 62 -7.92 1.27 -15.56
N MET A 63 -6.95 2.19 -15.55
CA MET A 63 -7.23 3.64 -15.62
C MET A 63 -7.94 4.00 -16.92
N ARG A 64 -7.51 3.47 -18.07
CA ARG A 64 -8.17 3.71 -19.36
C ARG A 64 -9.59 3.17 -19.37
N GLN A 65 -9.80 1.97 -18.83
CA GLN A 65 -11.14 1.38 -18.74
C GLN A 65 -12.05 2.23 -17.86
N VAL A 66 -11.59 2.64 -16.68
CA VAL A 66 -12.36 3.52 -15.79
C VAL A 66 -12.66 4.87 -16.44
N ALA A 67 -11.70 5.45 -17.16
CA ALA A 67 -11.92 6.70 -17.88
C ALA A 67 -12.93 6.56 -19.03
N HIS A 68 -13.02 5.39 -19.65
CA HIS A 68 -13.96 5.10 -20.73
C HIS A 68 -15.37 4.78 -20.21
N ASP A 69 -15.47 3.85 -19.26
CA ASP A 69 -16.74 3.31 -18.75
C ASP A 69 -17.37 4.21 -17.68
N GLY A 70 -16.56 5.06 -17.04
CA GLY A 70 -16.92 5.72 -15.79
C GLY A 70 -16.98 4.74 -14.62
N ILE A 71 -17.18 5.26 -13.41
CA ILE A 71 -17.39 4.42 -12.23
C ILE A 71 -18.88 4.49 -11.89
N PRO A 72 -19.61 3.36 -11.93
CA PRO A 72 -21.01 3.32 -11.50
C PRO A 72 -21.16 3.80 -10.06
N ASP A 73 -22.22 4.57 -9.79
CA ASP A 73 -22.52 5.14 -8.47
C ASP A 73 -21.41 6.05 -7.89
N TRP A 74 -20.49 6.52 -8.74
CA TRP A 74 -19.51 7.53 -8.33
C TRP A 74 -20.23 8.85 -8.06
N PRO A 75 -19.99 9.50 -6.90
CA PRO A 75 -20.65 10.74 -6.59
C PRO A 75 -20.27 11.82 -7.62
N ALA A 76 -21.19 12.08 -8.54
CA ALA A 76 -21.16 13.26 -9.39
C ALA A 76 -21.43 14.47 -8.49
N ARG A 77 -20.54 15.47 -8.55
CA ARG A 77 -20.74 16.74 -7.84
C ARG A 77 -21.93 17.52 -8.40
#